data_AF-A0A2N1NCU6-F1
#
_entry.id   AF-A0A2N1NCU6-F1
#
_cell.length_a   1.000
_cell.length_b   1.000
_cell.length_c   1.000
_cell.angle_alpha   90.00
_cell.angle_beta   90.00
_cell.angle_gamma   90.00
#
_symmetry.space_group_name_H-M   'P 1'
#
loop_
_entity.id
_entity.type
_entity.pdbx_description
1 polymer ?
#
loop_
_entity_poly.entity_id
_entity_poly.type
_entity_poly.pdbx_seq_one_letter_code
_entity_poly.pdbx_strand_id
1 'polypeptide(L)'
;MKASKHPYYFLFVKLAQLLVCLIIVILEVTSYVTWSNYVDELNSSKFYPQINIDKSVYFKKQPLPTDKSITYNGQVKIWYYIVVATTLLGAIVYVSNYRWLWNHALRLILMELFFFALWFSSGVANFDPWYSGPGLRCDLINTNSKHLELTKLAELAQLQCNTDVASISFGWINVGLYVISLLIARKRSSELDWTNVRTYNSSQDSEENDNPRDSRRQSRGSRTFNLRNNGGGNRPVFF
;
A
#
# COMPACT_ATOMS: atom_id res chain seq x y z
N MET A 1 27.45 1.92 -18.90
CA MET A 1 26.27 1.61 -18.07
C MET A 1 25.04 1.45 -18.95
N LYS A 2 24.54 0.24 -19.17
CA LYS A 2 23.21 0.05 -19.80
C LYS A 2 22.16 0.34 -18.72
N ALA A 3 21.54 1.52 -18.78
CA ALA A 3 20.31 1.78 -18.02
C ALA A 3 19.32 0.66 -18.36
N SER A 4 18.83 -0.08 -17.35
CA SER A 4 17.81 -1.11 -17.58
C SER A 4 16.65 -0.46 -18.33
N LYS A 5 16.23 -1.02 -19.46
CA LYS A 5 15.23 -0.44 -20.38
C LYS A 5 13.79 -0.35 -19.81
N HIS A 6 13.58 -0.54 -18.51
CA HIS A 6 12.25 -0.68 -17.90
C HIS A 6 11.81 0.35 -16.82
N PRO A 7 12.39 1.57 -16.68
CA PRO A 7 11.93 2.53 -15.66
C PRO A 7 10.50 3.03 -15.93
N TYR A 8 10.08 3.07 -17.19
CA TYR A 8 8.78 3.60 -17.58
C TYR A 8 7.59 2.72 -17.16
N TYR A 9 7.75 1.40 -17.17
CA TYR A 9 6.69 0.48 -16.71
C TYR A 9 6.45 0.61 -15.21
N PHE A 10 7.52 0.72 -14.43
CA PHE A 10 7.39 0.91 -13.00
C PHE A 10 6.79 2.27 -12.66
N LEU A 11 7.22 3.33 -13.35
CA LEU A 11 6.62 4.65 -13.23
C LEU A 11 5.13 4.65 -13.58
N PHE A 12 4.74 3.95 -14.64
CA PHE A 12 3.34 3.80 -15.02
C PHE A 12 2.50 3.13 -13.92
N VAL A 13 3.01 2.05 -13.30
CA VAL A 13 2.34 1.40 -12.16
C VAL A 13 2.18 2.37 -10.99
N LYS A 14 3.19 3.21 -10.69
CA LYS A 14 3.11 4.23 -9.63
C LYS A 14 2.06 5.30 -9.93
N LEU A 15 2.00 5.77 -11.17
CA LEU A 15 0.99 6.73 -11.60
C LEU A 15 -0.41 6.13 -11.55
N ALA A 16 -0.57 4.86 -11.93
CA ALA A 16 -1.84 4.14 -11.80
C ALA A 16 -2.28 3.99 -10.34
N GLN A 17 -1.36 3.65 -9.42
CA GLN A 17 -1.64 3.60 -7.98
C GLN A 17 -2.10 4.96 -7.43
N LEU A 18 -1.45 6.04 -7.86
CA LEU A 18 -1.84 7.40 -7.47
C LEU A 18 -3.21 7.78 -8.04
N LEU A 19 -3.48 7.46 -9.30
CA LEU A 19 -4.78 7.71 -9.93
C LEU A 19 -5.90 6.97 -9.19
N VAL A 20 -5.71 5.69 -8.89
CA VAL A 20 -6.66 4.89 -8.11
C VAL A 20 -6.87 5.51 -6.72
N CYS A 21 -5.80 5.93 -6.06
CA CYS A 21 -5.89 6.62 -4.77
C CYS A 21 -6.70 7.92 -4.85
N LEU A 22 -6.54 8.72 -5.91
CA LEU A 22 -7.32 9.94 -6.13
C LEU A 22 -8.81 9.64 -6.37
N ILE A 23 -9.12 8.59 -7.15
CA ILE A 23 -10.49 8.13 -7.35
C ILE A 23 -11.13 7.74 -6.01
N ILE A 24 -10.40 7.01 -5.17
CA ILE A 24 -10.86 6.63 -3.81
C ILE A 24 -11.14 7.88 -2.97
N VAL A 25 -10.26 8.89 -2.98
CA VAL A 25 -10.50 10.14 -2.25
C VAL A 25 -11.80 10.80 -2.69
N ILE A 26 -12.07 10.87 -4.00
CA ILE A 26 -13.32 11.45 -4.52
C ILE A 26 -14.52 10.63 -4.03
N LEU A 27 -14.46 9.31 -4.14
CA LEU A 27 -15.54 8.41 -3.71
C LEU A 27 -15.83 8.53 -2.21
N GLU A 28 -14.81 8.58 -1.36
CA GLU A 28 -14.97 8.73 0.10
C GLU A 28 -15.52 10.11 0.49
N VAL A 29 -15.13 11.17 -0.24
CA VAL A 29 -15.72 12.50 -0.04
C VAL A 29 -17.18 12.50 -0.46
N THR A 30 -17.52 11.94 -1.63
CA THR A 30 -18.90 11.83 -2.10
C THR A 30 -19.75 11.01 -1.12
N SER A 31 -19.21 9.90 -0.62
CA SER A 31 -19.80 9.07 0.42
C SER A 31 -20.10 9.90 1.68
N TYR A 32 -19.08 10.52 2.30
CA TYR A 32 -19.30 11.34 3.49
C TYR A 32 -20.32 12.48 3.29
N VAL A 33 -20.28 13.18 2.14
CA VAL A 33 -21.25 14.23 1.82
C VAL A 33 -22.67 13.66 1.69
N THR A 34 -22.82 12.52 1.02
CA THR A 34 -24.12 11.86 0.85
C THR A 34 -24.69 11.41 2.20
N TRP A 35 -23.86 10.82 3.06
CA TRP A 35 -24.24 10.49 4.44
C TRP A 35 -24.66 11.73 5.24
N SER A 36 -23.88 12.83 5.16
CA SER A 36 -24.22 14.08 5.84
C SER A 36 -25.59 14.61 5.41
N ASN A 37 -25.85 14.61 4.10
CA ASN A 37 -27.13 15.05 3.54
C ASN A 37 -28.28 14.12 3.96
N TYR A 38 -28.05 12.80 3.99
CA TYR A 38 -29.03 11.83 4.49
C TYR A 38 -29.41 12.13 5.95
N VAL A 39 -28.43 12.41 6.81
CA VAL A 39 -28.68 12.75 8.22
C VAL A 39 -29.46 14.06 8.35
N ASP A 40 -29.11 15.10 7.59
CA ASP A 40 -29.81 16.39 7.61
C ASP A 40 -31.27 16.24 7.16
N GLU A 41 -31.50 15.46 6.10
CA GLU A 41 -32.85 15.18 5.59
C GLU A 41 -33.65 14.34 6.59
N LEU A 42 -33.05 13.30 7.18
CA LEU A 42 -33.72 12.43 8.14
C LEU A 42 -34.19 13.22 9.36
N ASN A 43 -33.30 14.03 9.93
CA ASN A 43 -33.58 14.82 11.12
C ASN A 43 -34.62 15.93 10.87
N SER A 44 -34.72 16.45 9.63
CA SER A 44 -35.69 17.49 9.27
C SER A 44 -37.05 16.96 8.81
N SER A 45 -37.09 15.76 8.24
CA SER A 45 -38.27 15.18 7.58
C SER A 45 -39.43 14.81 8.51
N LYS A 46 -39.24 14.80 9.84
CA LYS A 46 -40.24 14.44 10.87
C LYS A 46 -40.92 13.07 10.72
N PHE A 47 -40.50 12.21 9.78
CA PHE A 47 -41.03 10.85 9.63
C PHE A 47 -40.69 9.96 10.83
N TYR A 48 -39.52 10.19 11.43
CA TYR A 48 -39.05 9.49 12.60
C TYR A 48 -38.68 10.50 13.70
N PRO A 49 -39.68 11.15 14.32
CA PRO A 49 -39.43 12.26 15.26
C PRO A 49 -38.67 11.81 16.52
N GLN A 50 -38.70 10.51 16.83
CA GLN A 50 -37.92 9.89 17.91
C GLN A 50 -36.46 9.56 17.54
N ILE A 51 -36.07 9.69 16.26
CA ILE A 51 -34.73 9.34 15.78
C ILE A 51 -34.02 10.64 15.39
N ASN A 52 -33.02 11.03 16.18
CA ASN A 52 -32.08 12.09 15.82
C ASN A 52 -30.68 11.47 15.70
N ILE A 53 -30.10 11.51 14.51
CA ILE A 53 -28.80 10.90 14.23
C ILE A 53 -27.74 12.01 14.16
N ASP A 54 -26.64 11.83 14.88
CA ASP A 54 -25.47 12.69 14.78
C ASP A 54 -24.59 12.23 13.60
N LYS A 55 -24.07 13.16 12.79
CA LYS A 55 -23.18 12.87 11.66
C LYS A 55 -21.95 12.04 12.06
N SER A 56 -21.46 12.20 13.28
CA SER A 56 -20.33 11.44 13.85
C SER A 56 -20.56 9.94 13.92
N VAL A 57 -21.82 9.49 13.82
CA VAL A 57 -22.18 8.07 13.68
C VAL A 57 -21.43 7.40 12.52
N TYR A 58 -21.11 8.14 11.46
CA TYR A 58 -20.33 7.65 10.32
C TYR A 58 -19.02 6.95 10.74
N PHE A 59 -18.37 7.45 11.80
CA PHE A 59 -17.07 6.99 12.30
C PHE A 59 -17.16 6.14 13.58
N LYS A 60 -18.36 5.99 14.15
CA LYS A 60 -18.54 5.31 15.44
C LYS A 60 -18.91 3.85 15.23
N LYS A 61 -18.46 3.02 16.18
CA LYS A 61 -18.94 1.64 16.29
C LYS A 61 -20.25 1.65 17.06
N GLN A 62 -21.31 1.10 16.48
CA GLN A 62 -22.62 1.03 17.11
C GLN A 62 -23.43 -0.19 16.65
N PRO A 63 -24.24 -0.79 17.54
CA PRO A 63 -25.20 -1.81 17.14
C PRO A 63 -26.28 -1.21 16.24
N LEU A 64 -26.80 -1.98 15.28
CA LEU A 64 -27.90 -1.51 14.46
C LEU A 64 -29.18 -1.34 15.31
N PRO A 65 -30.02 -0.34 15.02
CA PRO A 65 -31.29 -0.16 15.72
C PRO A 65 -32.24 -1.34 15.55
N THR A 66 -32.18 -1.98 14.38
CA THR A 66 -33.04 -3.10 13.97
C THR A 66 -32.57 -4.45 14.49
N ASP A 67 -31.27 -4.64 14.69
CA ASP A 67 -30.69 -5.86 15.22
C ASP A 67 -29.43 -5.57 16.04
N LYS A 68 -29.51 -5.80 17.35
CA LYS A 68 -28.42 -5.54 18.30
C LYS A 68 -27.25 -6.52 18.17
N SER A 69 -27.44 -7.64 17.47
CA SER A 69 -26.36 -8.60 17.19
C SER A 69 -25.43 -8.14 16.06
N ILE A 70 -25.90 -7.22 15.22
CA ILE A 70 -25.16 -6.67 14.09
C ILE A 70 -24.57 -5.33 14.50
N THR A 71 -23.25 -5.17 14.35
CA THR A 71 -22.55 -3.94 14.74
C THR A 71 -22.00 -3.24 13.51
N TYR A 72 -22.42 -2.00 13.27
CA TYR A 72 -21.76 -1.13 12.30
C TYR A 72 -20.43 -0.64 12.91
N ASN A 73 -19.32 -0.78 12.18
CA ASN A 73 -18.00 -0.40 12.65
C ASN A 73 -17.39 0.73 11.82
N GLY A 74 -17.83 1.96 12.06
CA GLY A 74 -17.30 3.15 11.39
C GLY A 74 -15.82 3.44 11.64
N GLN A 75 -15.19 2.81 12.65
CA GLN A 75 -13.75 3.00 12.94
C GLN A 75 -12.86 2.44 11.84
N VAL A 76 -13.35 1.44 11.09
CA VAL A 76 -12.62 0.87 9.94
C VAL A 76 -12.36 1.94 8.86
N LYS A 77 -13.30 2.87 8.67
CA LYS A 77 -13.13 3.99 7.73
C LYS A 77 -11.99 4.93 8.14
N ILE A 78 -11.78 5.12 9.45
CA ILE A 78 -10.64 5.94 9.95
C ILE A 78 -9.32 5.30 9.53
N TRP A 79 -9.18 3.97 9.71
CA TRP A 79 -7.98 3.26 9.28
C TRP A 79 -7.78 3.38 7.76
N TYR A 80 -8.84 3.24 6.99
CA TYR A 80 -8.79 3.39 5.54
C TYR A 80 -8.29 4.79 5.12
N TYR A 81 -8.76 5.85 5.79
CA TYR A 81 -8.31 7.22 5.51
C TYR A 81 -6.84 7.44 5.87
N ILE A 82 -6.34 6.84 6.95
CA ILE A 82 -4.92 6.87 7.31
C ILE A 82 -4.07 6.23 6.21
N VAL A 83 -4.51 5.09 5.67
CA VAL A 83 -3.83 4.40 4.56
C VAL A 83 -3.81 5.26 3.30
N VAL A 84 -4.93 5.89 2.94
CA VAL A 84 -5.02 6.82 1.80
C VAL A 84 -4.07 8.00 1.97
N ALA A 85 -4.10 8.68 3.13
CA ALA A 85 -3.23 9.83 3.40
C ALA A 85 -1.74 9.46 3.37
N THR A 86 -1.38 8.32 3.97
CA THR A 86 0.00 7.82 3.98
C THR A 86 0.47 7.45 2.58
N THR A 87 -0.43 6.92 1.74
CA THR A 87 -0.15 6.61 0.32
C THR A 87 0.14 7.87 -0.49
N LEU A 88 -0.64 8.94 -0.30
CA LEU A 88 -0.40 10.23 -0.96
C LEU A 88 0.95 10.83 -0.57
N LEU A 89 1.27 10.84 0.73
CA LEU A 89 2.57 11.29 1.23
C LEU A 89 3.72 10.43 0.70
N GLY A 90 3.53 9.10 0.70
CA GLY A 90 4.47 8.14 0.14
C GLY A 90 4.76 8.39 -1.34
N ALA A 91 3.72 8.69 -2.12
CA ALA A 91 3.87 9.00 -3.54
C ALA A 91 4.69 10.27 -3.78
N ILE A 92 4.50 11.32 -2.97
CA ILE A 92 5.31 12.55 -3.05
C ILE A 92 6.79 12.23 -2.80
N VAL A 93 7.09 11.46 -1.76
CA VAL A 93 8.47 11.02 -1.45
C VAL A 93 9.04 10.19 -2.60
N TYR A 94 8.22 9.31 -3.18
CA TYR A 94 8.60 8.42 -4.27
C TYR A 94 8.97 9.19 -5.55
N VAL A 95 8.13 10.14 -5.97
CA VAL A 95 8.36 10.97 -7.15
C VAL A 95 9.59 11.87 -6.95
N SER A 96 9.73 12.45 -5.76
CA SER A 96 10.84 13.37 -5.44
C SER A 96 12.20 12.67 -5.46
N ASN A 97 12.26 11.39 -5.06
CA ASN A 97 13.50 10.62 -4.91
C ASN A 97 13.62 9.44 -5.89
N TYR A 98 12.85 9.45 -6.98
CA TYR A 98 12.70 8.32 -7.89
C TYR A 98 14.03 7.71 -8.37
N ARG A 99 14.94 8.56 -8.87
CA ARG A 99 16.25 8.11 -9.41
C ARG A 99 17.10 7.42 -8.34
N TRP A 100 17.06 7.93 -7.12
CA TRP A 100 17.82 7.38 -6.01
C TRP A 100 17.21 6.07 -5.52
N LEU A 101 15.89 6.00 -5.36
CA LEU A 101 15.15 4.78 -4.97
C LEU A 101 15.33 3.65 -6.00
N TRP A 102 15.29 3.96 -7.29
CA TRP A 102 15.47 2.96 -8.36
C TRP A 102 16.84 2.26 -8.34
N ASN A 103 17.86 2.95 -7.82
CA ASN A 103 19.21 2.39 -7.68
C ASN A 103 19.40 1.59 -6.38
N HIS A 104 18.46 1.69 -5.42
CA HIS A 104 18.50 0.99 -4.14
C HIS A 104 17.38 -0.05 -4.05
N ALA A 105 17.56 -1.20 -4.71
CA ALA A 105 16.52 -2.22 -4.86
C ALA A 105 15.92 -2.74 -3.53
N LEU A 106 16.74 -2.93 -2.49
CA LEU A 106 16.25 -3.40 -1.19
C LEU A 106 15.32 -2.36 -0.54
N ARG A 107 15.67 -1.07 -0.60
CA ARG A 107 14.81 0.01 -0.08
C ARG A 107 13.51 0.12 -0.86
N LEU A 108 13.57 -0.05 -2.18
CA LEU A 108 12.40 -0.08 -3.05
C LEU A 108 11.44 -1.20 -2.64
N ILE A 109 11.94 -2.44 -2.50
CA ILE A 109 11.12 -3.59 -2.11
C ILE A 109 10.48 -3.38 -0.74
N LEU A 110 11.22 -2.87 0.25
CA LEU A 110 10.68 -2.61 1.59
C LEU A 110 9.56 -1.57 1.57
N MET A 111 9.72 -0.49 0.79
CA MET A 111 8.68 0.52 0.60
C MET A 111 7.43 -0.08 -0.05
N GLU A 112 7.59 -0.85 -1.13
CA GLU A 112 6.47 -1.53 -1.79
C GLU A 112 5.73 -2.49 -0.85
N LEU A 113 6.48 -3.25 -0.04
CA LEU A 113 5.91 -4.21 0.89
C LEU A 113 5.17 -3.52 2.04
N PHE A 114 5.69 -2.38 2.52
CA PHE A 114 5.03 -1.55 3.51
C PHE A 114 3.68 -1.04 3.00
N PHE A 115 3.64 -0.43 1.79
CA PHE A 115 2.38 0.05 1.23
C PHE A 115 1.42 -1.09 0.88
N PHE A 116 1.93 -2.21 0.35
CA PHE A 116 1.13 -3.41 0.14
C PHE A 116 0.45 -3.86 1.44
N ALA A 117 1.20 -3.97 2.54
CA ALA A 117 0.66 -4.38 3.83
C ALA A 117 -0.41 -3.41 4.35
N LEU A 118 -0.21 -2.11 4.19
CA LEU A 118 -1.21 -1.10 4.54
C LEU A 118 -2.51 -1.29 3.74
N TRP A 119 -2.43 -1.35 2.42
CA TRP A 119 -3.60 -1.53 1.55
C TRP A 119 -4.29 -2.88 1.74
N PHE A 120 -3.52 -3.94 1.95
CA PHE A 120 -4.07 -5.27 2.23
C PHE A 120 -4.81 -5.27 3.59
N SER A 121 -4.18 -4.71 4.63
CA SER A 121 -4.82 -4.63 5.96
C SER A 121 -6.11 -3.81 5.95
N SER A 122 -6.13 -2.69 5.21
CA SER A 122 -7.33 -1.86 5.10
C SER A 122 -8.40 -2.51 4.23
N GLY A 123 -8.03 -3.21 3.15
CA GLY A 123 -8.95 -3.99 2.33
C GLY A 123 -9.64 -5.10 3.13
N VAL A 124 -8.89 -5.83 3.95
CA VAL A 124 -9.44 -6.87 4.83
C VAL A 124 -10.35 -6.27 5.91
N ALA A 125 -9.93 -5.18 6.55
CA ALA A 125 -10.75 -4.52 7.56
C ALA A 125 -12.09 -4.02 6.99
N ASN A 126 -12.10 -3.51 5.75
CA ASN A 126 -13.32 -3.04 5.08
C ASN A 126 -14.28 -4.17 4.64
N PHE A 127 -13.91 -5.44 4.79
CA PHE A 127 -14.85 -6.55 4.65
C PHE A 127 -15.67 -6.84 5.91
N ASP A 128 -15.47 -6.12 7.01
CA ASP A 128 -16.28 -6.28 8.24
C ASP A 128 -17.80 -6.34 7.96
N PRO A 129 -18.40 -5.50 7.09
CA PRO A 129 -19.83 -5.60 6.79
C PRO A 129 -20.28 -6.94 6.17
N TRP A 130 -19.38 -7.72 5.60
CA TRP A 130 -19.65 -9.05 5.04
C TRP A 130 -19.66 -10.13 6.13
N TYR A 131 -18.81 -9.99 7.15
CA TYR A 131 -18.65 -10.99 8.21
C TYR A 131 -19.52 -10.71 9.43
N SER A 132 -19.80 -9.45 9.73
CA SER A 132 -20.46 -8.99 10.98
C SER A 132 -21.59 -7.98 10.72
N GLY A 133 -21.89 -7.67 9.45
CA GLY A 133 -22.84 -6.64 9.02
C GLY A 133 -24.00 -7.16 8.14
N PRO A 134 -24.88 -6.27 7.67
CA PRO A 134 -26.02 -6.61 6.80
C PRO A 134 -25.62 -7.00 5.36
N GLY A 135 -24.31 -7.09 5.06
CA GLY A 135 -23.76 -7.25 3.72
C GLY A 135 -23.71 -5.94 2.92
N LEU A 136 -22.89 -5.92 1.87
CA LEU A 136 -22.74 -4.81 0.91
C LEU A 136 -23.81 -4.86 -0.19
N ARG A 137 -25.09 -4.96 0.19
CA ARG A 137 -26.21 -5.13 -0.75
C ARG A 137 -27.02 -3.83 -0.90
N CYS A 138 -26.61 -3.02 -1.87
CA CYS A 138 -27.24 -1.72 -2.16
C CYS A 138 -28.55 -1.84 -2.95
N ASP A 139 -28.81 -3.00 -3.56
CA ASP A 139 -29.98 -3.34 -4.38
C ASP A 139 -31.26 -3.57 -3.56
N LEU A 140 -31.14 -3.83 -2.25
CA LEU A 140 -32.31 -3.99 -1.38
C LEU A 140 -32.93 -2.66 -0.93
N ILE A 141 -32.32 -1.51 -1.23
CA ILE A 141 -32.83 -0.19 -0.85
C ILE A 141 -33.93 0.20 -1.84
N ASN A 142 -35.19 0.13 -1.40
CA ASN A 142 -36.33 0.49 -2.23
C ASN A 142 -36.43 2.02 -2.38
N THR A 143 -36.11 2.53 -3.57
CA THR A 143 -36.28 3.93 -3.93
C THR A 143 -37.68 4.27 -4.46
N ASN A 144 -38.50 3.27 -4.82
CA ASN A 144 -39.85 3.50 -5.32
C ASN A 144 -40.86 3.53 -4.17
N SER A 145 -40.93 4.67 -3.50
CA SER A 145 -41.95 4.93 -2.48
C SER A 145 -42.96 5.97 -2.98
N LYS A 146 -44.20 5.90 -2.48
CA LYS A 146 -45.25 6.88 -2.83
C LYS A 146 -45.02 8.26 -2.22
N HIS A 147 -44.04 8.40 -1.32
CA HIS A 147 -43.71 9.64 -0.64
C HIS A 147 -42.39 10.20 -1.20
N LEU A 148 -42.41 11.43 -1.71
CA LEU A 148 -41.25 12.06 -2.34
C LEU A 148 -40.04 12.15 -1.39
N GLU A 149 -40.27 12.54 -0.15
CA GLU A 149 -39.24 12.65 0.90
C GLU A 149 -38.58 11.31 1.23
N LEU A 150 -39.39 10.23 1.30
CA LEU A 150 -38.90 8.89 1.60
C LEU A 150 -38.09 8.32 0.43
N THR A 151 -38.48 8.67 -0.80
CA THR A 151 -37.74 8.35 -2.03
C THR A 151 -36.38 9.02 -2.03
N LYS A 152 -36.31 10.31 -1.72
CA LYS A 152 -35.05 11.07 -1.60
C LYS A 152 -34.11 10.48 -0.55
N LEU A 153 -34.63 10.11 0.63
CA LEU A 153 -33.86 9.43 1.67
C LEU A 153 -33.29 8.08 1.20
N ALA A 154 -34.10 7.29 0.49
CA ALA A 154 -33.67 6.01 -0.06
C ALA A 154 -32.60 6.18 -1.15
N GLU A 155 -32.73 7.17 -2.03
CA GLU A 155 -31.74 7.49 -3.05
C GLU A 155 -30.39 7.88 -2.46
N LEU A 156 -30.39 8.71 -1.40
CA LEU A 156 -29.17 9.09 -0.68
C LEU A 156 -28.51 7.86 -0.03
N ALA A 157 -29.29 7.00 0.62
CA ALA A 157 -28.77 5.78 1.22
C ALA A 157 -28.20 4.80 0.17
N GLN A 158 -28.85 4.70 -1.00
CA GLN A 158 -28.39 3.86 -2.11
C GLN A 158 -27.09 4.41 -2.72
N LEU A 159 -27.02 5.72 -2.96
CA LEU A 159 -25.82 6.37 -3.47
C LEU A 159 -24.64 6.16 -2.52
N GLN A 160 -24.85 6.37 -1.22
CA GLN A 160 -23.86 6.12 -0.17
C GLN A 160 -23.30 4.69 -0.25
N CYS A 161 -24.19 3.70 -0.31
CA CYS A 161 -23.81 2.29 -0.39
C CYS A 161 -22.99 1.99 -1.66
N ASN A 162 -23.46 2.49 -2.81
CA ASN A 162 -22.75 2.30 -4.09
C ASN A 162 -21.37 2.94 -4.09
N THR A 163 -21.23 4.15 -3.51
CA THR A 163 -19.92 4.81 -3.40
C THR A 163 -18.97 4.06 -2.47
N ASP A 164 -19.47 3.48 -1.39
CA ASP A 164 -18.66 2.67 -0.47
C ASP A 164 -18.19 1.36 -1.14
N VAL A 165 -19.08 0.67 -1.86
CA VAL A 165 -18.73 -0.54 -2.64
C VAL A 165 -17.69 -0.22 -3.72
N ALA A 166 -17.88 0.88 -4.46
CA ALA A 166 -16.94 1.32 -5.48
C ALA A 166 -15.57 1.62 -4.87
N SER A 167 -15.53 2.35 -3.75
CA SER A 167 -14.30 2.70 -3.05
C SER A 167 -13.52 1.45 -2.60
N ILE A 168 -14.20 0.48 -1.98
CA ILE A 168 -13.60 -0.80 -1.58
C ILE A 168 -13.04 -1.54 -2.79
N SER A 169 -13.79 -1.56 -3.90
CA SER A 169 -13.36 -2.22 -5.14
C SER A 169 -12.08 -1.59 -5.70
N PHE A 170 -12.01 -0.26 -5.75
CA PHE A 170 -10.79 0.45 -6.13
C PHE A 170 -9.64 0.22 -5.15
N GLY A 171 -9.92 0.10 -3.86
CA GLY A 171 -8.92 -0.29 -2.86
C GLY A 171 -8.26 -1.63 -3.18
N TRP A 172 -9.04 -2.63 -3.59
CA TRP A 172 -8.52 -3.94 -4.02
C TRP A 172 -7.76 -3.88 -5.35
N ILE A 173 -8.18 -3.05 -6.29
CA ILE A 173 -7.39 -2.76 -7.49
C ILE A 173 -6.00 -2.22 -7.08
N ASN A 174 -5.96 -1.34 -6.08
CA ASN A 174 -4.70 -0.79 -5.60
C ASN A 174 -3.80 -1.85 -4.94
N VAL A 175 -4.37 -2.78 -4.16
CA VAL A 175 -3.66 -3.96 -3.64
C VAL A 175 -3.02 -4.75 -4.80
N GLY A 176 -3.79 -5.02 -5.86
CA GLY A 176 -3.29 -5.70 -7.06
C GLY A 176 -2.13 -4.96 -7.73
N LEU A 177 -2.22 -3.63 -7.84
CA LEU A 177 -1.14 -2.80 -8.37
C LEU A 177 0.12 -2.87 -7.51
N TYR A 178 0.02 -2.94 -6.18
CA TYR A 178 1.18 -3.14 -5.30
C TYR A 178 1.81 -4.52 -5.46
N VAL A 179 1.02 -5.57 -5.69
CA VAL A 179 1.56 -6.90 -6.05
C VAL A 179 2.36 -6.81 -7.35
N ILE A 180 1.82 -6.17 -8.38
CA ILE A 180 2.52 -5.98 -9.66
C ILE A 180 3.83 -5.18 -9.44
N SER A 181 3.77 -4.10 -8.65
CA SER A 181 4.93 -3.28 -8.34
C SER A 181 6.02 -4.06 -7.60
N LEU A 182 5.65 -4.90 -6.63
CA LEU A 182 6.55 -5.81 -5.92
C LEU A 182 7.24 -6.81 -6.87
N LEU A 183 6.50 -7.39 -7.82
CA LEU A 183 7.07 -8.31 -8.81
C LEU A 183 8.11 -7.60 -9.69
N ILE A 184 7.83 -6.37 -10.13
CA ILE A 184 8.79 -5.57 -10.91
C ILE A 184 10.02 -5.21 -10.06
N ALA A 185 9.82 -4.80 -8.80
CA ALA A 185 10.91 -4.47 -7.88
C ALA A 185 11.81 -5.69 -7.60
N ARG A 186 11.21 -6.88 -7.40
CA ARG A 186 11.95 -8.14 -7.21
C ARG A 186 12.77 -8.50 -8.44
N LYS A 187 12.18 -8.41 -9.64
CA LYS A 187 12.91 -8.62 -10.90
C LYS A 187 14.10 -7.68 -11.00
N ARG A 188 13.91 -6.40 -10.67
CA ARG A 188 14.98 -5.40 -10.68
C ARG A 188 16.11 -5.72 -9.70
N SER A 189 15.79 -6.18 -8.48
CA SER A 189 16.80 -6.59 -7.50
C SER A 189 17.68 -7.73 -8.03
N SER A 190 17.06 -8.75 -8.65
CA SER A 190 17.83 -9.85 -9.22
C SER A 190 18.79 -9.39 -10.32
N GLU A 191 18.38 -8.44 -11.17
CA GLU A 191 19.26 -7.88 -12.21
C GLU A 191 20.46 -7.14 -11.61
N LEU A 192 20.27 -6.39 -10.52
CA LEU A 192 21.35 -5.67 -9.84
C LEU A 192 22.36 -6.61 -9.17
N ASP A 193 21.89 -7.67 -8.51
CA ASP A 193 22.76 -8.69 -7.91
C ASP A 193 23.64 -9.36 -8.98
N TRP A 194 23.07 -9.76 -10.12
CA TRP A 194 23.82 -10.33 -11.23
C TRP A 194 24.87 -9.38 -11.82
N THR A 195 24.59 -8.07 -11.88
CA THR A 195 25.59 -7.10 -12.33
C THR A 195 26.75 -6.92 -11.35
N ASN A 196 26.48 -6.96 -10.05
CA ASN A 196 27.51 -6.86 -9.03
C ASN A 196 28.44 -8.09 -9.05
N VAL A 197 27.86 -9.29 -9.17
CA VAL A 197 28.63 -10.55 -9.29
C VAL A 197 29.52 -10.53 -10.53
N ARG A 198 29.00 -10.10 -11.68
CA ARG A 198 29.80 -10.01 -12.91
C ARG A 198 30.96 -9.02 -12.78
N THR A 199 30.72 -7.88 -12.13
CA THR A 199 31.75 -6.86 -11.94
C THR A 199 32.86 -7.38 -11.01
N TYR A 200 32.49 -8.06 -9.92
CA TYR A 200 33.44 -8.69 -9.00
C TYR A 200 34.33 -9.74 -9.69
N ASN A 201 33.74 -10.64 -10.49
CA ASN A 201 34.51 -11.64 -11.21
C ASN A 201 35.47 -11.01 -12.23
N SER A 202 35.03 -9.96 -12.96
CA SER A 202 35.90 -9.28 -13.92
C SER A 202 37.09 -8.54 -13.27
N SER A 203 36.92 -8.00 -12.06
CA SER A 203 38.04 -7.41 -11.31
C SER A 203 39.02 -8.46 -10.83
N GLN A 204 38.54 -9.65 -10.45
CA GLN A 204 39.39 -10.74 -9.99
C GLN A 204 40.21 -11.36 -11.14
N ASP A 205 39.59 -11.53 -12.32
CA ASP A 205 40.27 -11.99 -13.54
C ASP A 205 41.31 -10.98 -14.06
N SER A 206 41.13 -9.69 -13.73
CA SER A 206 42.07 -8.62 -14.08
C SER A 206 43.28 -8.60 -13.12
N GLU A 207 43.06 -8.84 -11.82
CA GLU A 207 44.15 -8.95 -10.84
C GLU A 207 44.97 -10.25 -11.00
N GLU A 208 44.38 -11.34 -11.48
CA GLU A 208 45.09 -12.61 -11.71
C GLU A 208 45.95 -12.60 -12.99
N ASN A 209 45.62 -11.76 -13.98
CA ASN A 209 46.38 -11.59 -15.22
C ASN A 209 47.56 -10.59 -15.13
N ASP A 210 47.70 -9.88 -14.01
CA ASP A 210 48.82 -8.93 -13.77
C ASP A 210 49.99 -9.55 -12.98
N ASN A 211 50.12 -10.89 -13.01
CA ASN A 211 51.35 -11.58 -12.59
C ASN A 211 52.26 -11.87 -13.79
N PRO A 212 53.23 -10.99 -14.13
CA PRO A 212 54.26 -11.36 -15.07
C PRO A 212 55.21 -12.37 -14.41
N ARG A 213 55.15 -13.62 -14.87
CA ARG A 213 56.32 -14.49 -14.86
C ARG A 213 57.36 -13.87 -15.81
N ASP A 214 58.38 -13.20 -15.30
CA ASP A 214 59.74 -13.74 -15.42
C ASP A 214 60.80 -13.04 -14.53
N SER A 215 61.80 -13.85 -14.24
CA SER A 215 62.95 -13.82 -13.36
C SER A 215 63.97 -12.66 -13.41
N ARG A 216 64.52 -12.27 -12.24
CA ARG A 216 65.98 -12.29 -11.92
C ARG A 216 66.33 -11.83 -10.48
N ARG A 217 67.27 -12.58 -9.88
CA ARG A 217 67.95 -12.38 -8.59
C ARG A 217 68.58 -11.00 -8.42
N GLN A 218 68.44 -10.40 -7.22
CA GLN A 218 69.60 -9.92 -6.44
C GLN A 218 69.32 -9.86 -4.94
N SER A 219 70.38 -10.11 -4.19
CA SER A 219 70.45 -10.54 -2.79
C SER A 219 70.58 -9.36 -1.81
N ARG A 220 69.91 -9.48 -0.64
CA ARG A 220 70.35 -9.17 0.75
C ARG A 220 69.31 -8.39 1.56
N GLY A 221 68.91 -8.98 2.68
CA GLY A 221 68.21 -8.25 3.75
C GLY A 221 67.34 -9.13 4.64
N SER A 222 67.97 -10.01 5.42
CA SER A 222 67.33 -10.73 6.53
C SER A 222 66.73 -9.77 7.55
N ARG A 223 65.46 -9.94 7.91
CA ARG A 223 65.01 -10.24 9.27
C ARG A 223 63.52 -10.57 9.30
N THR A 224 63.27 -11.84 9.55
CA THR A 224 62.06 -12.40 10.15
C THR A 224 61.55 -11.56 11.31
N PHE A 225 60.26 -11.25 11.31
CA PHE A 225 59.47 -11.13 12.53
C PHE A 225 58.13 -11.84 12.34
N ASN A 226 58.09 -13.09 12.79
CA ASN A 226 56.86 -13.81 13.08
C ASN A 226 56.21 -13.14 14.30
N LEU A 227 54.96 -12.71 14.18
CA LEU A 227 54.05 -12.61 15.32
C LEU A 227 52.83 -13.50 15.05
N ARG A 228 52.92 -14.70 15.61
CA ARG A 228 51.82 -15.62 15.86
C ARG A 228 51.42 -15.46 17.32
N ASN A 229 50.22 -14.94 17.60
CA ASN A 229 49.33 -15.35 18.71
C ASN A 229 48.00 -14.58 18.57
N ASN A 230 46.89 -15.18 18.14
CA ASN A 230 45.94 -16.07 18.84
C ASN A 230 44.97 -15.37 19.82
N GLY A 231 43.68 -15.54 19.51
CA GLY A 231 42.49 -15.27 20.32
C GLY A 231 41.39 -14.69 19.41
N GLY A 232 40.28 -15.33 19.08
CA GLY A 232 39.61 -16.54 19.57
C GLY A 232 38.10 -16.24 19.62
N GLY A 233 37.29 -16.94 18.80
CA GLY A 233 35.80 -16.97 18.83
C GLY A 233 35.11 -15.66 18.40
N ASN A 234 33.99 -15.59 17.69
CA ASN A 234 32.99 -16.56 17.28
C ASN A 234 32.35 -16.05 15.97
N ARG A 235 32.13 -16.95 15.00
CA ARG A 235 31.20 -16.73 13.89
C ARG A 235 29.78 -16.98 14.41
N PRO A 236 28.77 -16.15 14.11
CA PRO A 236 27.40 -16.63 14.09
C PRO A 236 27.12 -17.30 12.74
N VAL A 237 26.71 -18.56 12.82
CA VAL A 237 26.03 -19.31 11.76
C VAL A 237 24.55 -18.90 11.84
N PHE A 238 24.00 -18.38 10.75
CA PHE A 238 22.56 -18.19 10.62
C PHE A 238 21.92 -19.50 10.13
N PHE A 239 20.98 -20.01 10.92
CA PHE A 239 19.74 -20.61 10.41
C PHE A 239 18.67 -19.50 10.36
#